data_AF-A0A368VR86-F1
#
_entry.id   AF-A0A368VR86-F1
#
_cell.length_a   1.000
_cell.length_b   1.000
_cell.length_c   1.000
_cell.angle_alpha   90.00
_cell.angle_beta   90.00
_cell.angle_gamma   90.00
#
_symmetry.space_group_name_H-M   'P 1'
#
loop_
_entity.id
_entity.type
_entity.pdbx_description
1 polymer ?
#
loop_
_entity_poly.entity_id
_entity_poly.type
_entity_poly.pdbx_seq_one_letter_code
_entity_poly.pdbx_strand_id
1 'polypeptide(L)'
;MGQQVTQASEQIAKQFAAAANVKNIWGSILYNVKAYGAKGDGVTADQVAIQAAIDACTAAGGGVVYAPPGTYFISADNFINVKPNVVLRGSGYSTRFVSGTGGKSGNHIFVYLKDNAAIEDCRISGSDYVKQSGGADFIGYNKIGIGTQGAAIGKGFMVTRVGFEKFLNSHVYVHDGHSDVLVENCYTFGQQVGVYADVDSTNLVTNWNATKDTNKLTAGTQVYCLTNFYNSGSAIPSTDVIIKNGIHFNINDAFAGISNNGKRHVFSGNISVKNVTGYYGGWGIDINGGDEVTVTGNILEGYTAGCHLLSAVNCVVTGNLFKSDVGVWIENIASIKNTVTGNTIRLTENNATIPNKMGVQVTAALNNTISGNTIDGNSIANSRGIYFESSAIGNNATGNTIANTTTGIESASSGSDSNYAYTNVFRSVTTRFPRAIFSNFFQNVRGISGTDSNANNLGGSVTVSDANTSQAVTFTNAEPDTSFRIMLTVRSVSGAPASGAYVPVAPSGKATTGFTVNLQSAPGAGTSITYEWFLFRA
;
A
#
# COMPACT_ATOMS: atom_id res chain seq x y z
N MET A 1 -59.39 -49.87 -3.26
CA MET A 1 -57.99 -49.51 -2.95
C MET A 1 -57.08 -49.40 -4.18
N GLY A 2 -57.36 -50.07 -5.31
CA GLY A 2 -56.46 -50.06 -6.48
C GLY A 2 -56.35 -48.78 -7.32
N GLN A 3 -57.31 -47.83 -7.25
CA GLN A 3 -57.27 -46.58 -8.03
C GLN A 3 -56.59 -45.39 -7.32
N GLN A 4 -56.53 -45.38 -5.97
CA GLN A 4 -55.86 -44.30 -5.22
C GLN A 4 -54.34 -44.46 -5.20
N VAL A 5 -53.83 -45.70 -5.25
CA VAL A 5 -52.38 -45.99 -5.30
C VAL A 5 -51.79 -45.66 -6.68
N THR A 6 -52.56 -45.81 -7.76
CA THR A 6 -52.17 -45.43 -9.12
C THR A 6 -52.17 -43.92 -9.33
N GLN A 7 -53.13 -43.18 -8.78
CA GLN A 7 -53.12 -41.71 -8.84
C GLN A 7 -51.99 -41.08 -8.03
N ALA A 8 -51.67 -41.63 -6.85
CA ALA A 8 -50.55 -41.15 -6.04
C ALA A 8 -49.20 -41.45 -6.69
N SER A 9 -49.02 -42.64 -7.29
CA SER A 9 -47.79 -42.98 -8.02
C SER A 9 -47.64 -42.19 -9.32
N GLU A 10 -48.73 -41.87 -10.02
CA GLU A 10 -48.71 -40.97 -11.18
C GLU A 10 -48.47 -39.50 -10.81
N GLN A 11 -48.98 -39.02 -9.67
CA GLN A 11 -48.67 -37.66 -9.17
C GLN A 11 -47.22 -37.55 -8.72
N ILE A 12 -46.70 -38.57 -8.04
CA ILE A 12 -45.30 -38.66 -7.62
C ILE A 12 -44.40 -38.76 -8.87
N ALA A 13 -44.75 -39.57 -9.87
CA ALA A 13 -44.03 -39.64 -11.14
C ALA A 13 -44.08 -38.32 -11.93
N LYS A 14 -45.20 -37.59 -11.92
CA LYS A 14 -45.32 -36.25 -12.51
C LYS A 14 -44.51 -35.20 -11.74
N GLN A 15 -44.42 -35.29 -10.42
CA GLN A 15 -43.57 -34.42 -9.58
C GLN A 15 -42.07 -34.71 -9.79
N PHE A 16 -41.68 -35.98 -9.96
CA PHE A 16 -40.30 -36.35 -10.32
C PHE A 16 -39.94 -35.98 -11.78
N ALA A 17 -40.88 -36.11 -12.72
CA ALA A 17 -40.71 -35.64 -14.10
C ALA A 17 -40.64 -34.11 -14.20
N ALA A 18 -41.40 -33.39 -13.35
CA ALA A 18 -41.28 -31.94 -13.21
C ALA A 18 -39.91 -31.53 -12.61
N ALA A 19 -39.37 -32.28 -11.64
CA ALA A 19 -38.03 -32.05 -11.11
C ALA A 19 -36.91 -32.28 -12.15
N ALA A 20 -37.08 -33.27 -13.04
CA ALA A 20 -36.20 -33.47 -14.19
C ALA A 20 -36.30 -32.33 -15.23
N ASN A 21 -37.47 -31.71 -15.36
CA ASN A 21 -37.67 -30.56 -16.25
C ASN A 21 -37.20 -29.21 -15.63
N VAL A 22 -37.22 -29.05 -14.30
CA VAL A 22 -36.60 -27.89 -13.61
C VAL A 22 -35.09 -27.83 -13.86
N LYS A 23 -34.45 -28.97 -14.10
CA LYS A 23 -33.04 -29.11 -14.49
C LYS A 23 -32.69 -28.36 -15.79
N ASN A 24 -33.68 -28.08 -16.65
CA ASN A 24 -33.49 -27.53 -18.00
C ASN A 24 -34.19 -26.17 -18.26
N ILE A 25 -34.91 -25.59 -17.28
CA ILE A 25 -35.63 -24.30 -17.46
C ILE A 25 -34.68 -23.09 -17.43
N TRP A 26 -33.45 -23.28 -16.94
CA TRP A 26 -32.44 -22.23 -16.84
C TRP A 26 -31.31 -22.56 -17.80
N GLY A 27 -31.24 -21.86 -18.93
CA GLY A 27 -30.26 -22.11 -20.00
C GLY A 27 -28.81 -22.22 -19.47
N SER A 28 -28.02 -23.08 -20.13
CA SER A 28 -26.72 -23.63 -19.69
C SER A 28 -26.77 -24.33 -18.33
N ILE A 29 -27.17 -25.61 -18.38
CA ILE A 29 -27.10 -26.69 -17.38
C ILE A 29 -27.04 -26.24 -15.90
N LEU A 30 -28.22 -26.00 -15.31
CA LEU A 30 -28.40 -25.65 -13.90
C LEU A 30 -28.76 -26.89 -13.05
N TYR A 31 -27.94 -27.22 -12.07
CA TYR A 31 -28.11 -28.34 -11.15
C TYR A 31 -28.53 -27.84 -9.77
N ASN A 32 -29.81 -27.98 -9.43
CA ASN A 32 -30.29 -27.57 -8.11
C ASN A 32 -29.98 -28.64 -7.06
N VAL A 33 -29.23 -28.30 -6.00
CA VAL A 33 -28.84 -29.23 -4.92
C VAL A 33 -30.03 -29.91 -4.22
N LYS A 34 -31.22 -29.28 -4.21
CA LYS A 34 -32.45 -29.88 -3.64
C LYS A 34 -32.91 -31.10 -4.44
N ALA A 35 -32.69 -31.11 -5.76
CA ALA A 35 -33.00 -32.26 -6.60
C ALA A 35 -32.10 -33.48 -6.30
N TYR A 36 -31.01 -33.26 -5.56
CA TYR A 36 -30.06 -34.27 -5.11
C TYR A 36 -30.21 -34.60 -3.62
N GLY A 37 -31.25 -34.08 -2.96
CA GLY A 37 -31.59 -34.43 -1.58
C GLY A 37 -31.08 -33.46 -0.51
N ALA A 38 -30.46 -32.34 -0.88
CA ALA A 38 -30.05 -31.34 0.10
C ALA A 38 -31.29 -30.72 0.75
N LYS A 39 -31.30 -30.58 2.08
CA LYS A 39 -32.42 -29.99 2.83
C LYS A 39 -32.21 -28.53 3.15
N GLY A 40 -30.99 -28.07 3.39
CA GLY A 40 -30.69 -26.67 3.69
C GLY A 40 -31.41 -26.16 4.95
N ASP A 41 -31.60 -27.03 5.95
CA ASP A 41 -32.30 -26.77 7.21
C ASP A 41 -31.37 -26.41 8.38
N GLY A 42 -30.05 -26.41 8.13
CA GLY A 42 -29.01 -26.13 9.12
C GLY A 42 -28.65 -27.29 10.04
N VAL A 43 -29.28 -28.46 9.86
CA VAL A 43 -29.09 -29.63 10.75
C VAL A 43 -28.74 -30.88 9.94
N THR A 44 -29.41 -31.10 8.81
CA THR A 44 -29.14 -32.23 7.92
C THR A 44 -27.79 -32.03 7.23
N ALA A 45 -26.94 -33.07 7.27
CA ALA A 45 -25.68 -33.07 6.53
C ALA A 45 -25.94 -33.10 5.02
N ASP A 46 -25.77 -31.93 4.39
CA ASP A 46 -26.10 -31.71 2.98
C ASP A 46 -24.94 -32.01 2.02
N GLN A 47 -23.76 -32.32 2.56
CA GLN A 47 -22.54 -32.48 1.77
C GLN A 47 -22.66 -33.53 0.66
N VAL A 48 -23.25 -34.69 0.94
CA VAL A 48 -23.40 -35.77 -0.06
C VAL A 48 -24.29 -35.33 -1.22
N ALA A 49 -25.40 -34.64 -0.92
CA ALA A 49 -26.32 -34.13 -1.93
C ALA A 49 -25.69 -33.02 -2.78
N ILE A 50 -24.95 -32.12 -2.15
CA ILE A 50 -24.23 -31.04 -2.85
C ILE A 50 -23.15 -31.65 -3.76
N GLN A 51 -22.36 -32.60 -3.27
CA GLN A 51 -21.32 -33.24 -4.08
C GLN A 51 -21.92 -34.02 -5.26
N ALA A 52 -23.05 -34.72 -5.06
CA ALA A 52 -23.74 -35.42 -6.15
C ALA A 52 -24.24 -34.46 -7.25
N ALA A 53 -24.70 -33.27 -6.87
CA ALA A 53 -25.08 -32.23 -7.85
C ALA A 53 -23.86 -31.73 -8.64
N ILE A 54 -22.72 -31.51 -7.97
CA ILE A 54 -21.45 -31.13 -8.60
C ILE A 54 -20.94 -32.21 -9.54
N ASP A 55 -20.94 -33.47 -9.12
CA ASP A 55 -20.45 -34.57 -9.94
C ASP A 55 -21.32 -34.76 -11.20
N ALA A 56 -22.64 -34.60 -11.08
CA ALA A 56 -23.55 -34.64 -12.21
C ALA A 56 -23.38 -33.44 -13.17
N CYS A 57 -23.07 -32.25 -12.63
CA CYS A 57 -22.74 -31.07 -13.43
C CYS A 57 -21.44 -31.26 -14.20
N THR A 58 -20.42 -31.79 -13.53
CA THR A 58 -19.12 -32.10 -14.12
C THR A 58 -19.27 -33.14 -15.23
N ALA A 59 -20.04 -34.20 -15.01
CA ALA A 59 -20.29 -35.25 -16.00
C ALA A 59 -21.00 -34.73 -17.27
N ALA A 60 -21.69 -33.60 -17.19
CA ALA A 60 -22.29 -32.92 -18.34
C ALA A 60 -21.40 -31.87 -19.00
N GLY A 61 -20.13 -31.78 -18.60
CA GLY A 61 -19.14 -30.85 -19.16
C GLY A 61 -18.99 -29.54 -18.39
N GLY A 62 -19.60 -29.41 -17.20
CA GLY A 62 -19.59 -28.19 -16.41
C GLY A 62 -20.90 -27.41 -16.48
N GLY A 63 -20.98 -26.30 -15.76
CA GLY A 63 -22.20 -25.52 -15.61
C GLY A 63 -22.40 -25.00 -14.19
N VAL A 64 -23.65 -24.71 -13.83
CA VAL A 64 -23.96 -24.06 -12.55
C VAL A 64 -24.63 -25.07 -11.61
N VAL A 65 -24.08 -25.25 -10.42
CA VAL A 65 -24.74 -25.92 -9.30
C VAL A 65 -25.36 -24.85 -8.41
N TYR A 66 -26.69 -24.85 -8.33
CA TYR A 66 -27.45 -23.85 -7.59
C TYR A 66 -27.91 -24.35 -6.23
N ALA A 67 -27.60 -23.58 -5.20
CA ALA A 67 -28.09 -23.75 -3.84
C ALA A 67 -29.11 -22.66 -3.50
N PRO A 68 -30.44 -22.98 -3.55
CA PRO A 68 -31.49 -22.04 -3.17
C PRO A 68 -31.33 -21.53 -1.73
N PRO A 69 -32.11 -20.51 -1.31
CA PRO A 69 -32.11 -20.02 0.07
C PRO A 69 -32.19 -21.15 1.10
N GLY A 70 -31.34 -21.09 2.12
CA GLY A 70 -31.23 -22.15 3.13
C GLY A 70 -29.88 -22.16 3.83
N THR A 71 -29.81 -22.91 4.92
CA THR A 71 -28.57 -23.17 5.67
C THR A 71 -28.12 -24.60 5.41
N TYR A 72 -27.03 -24.78 4.68
CA TYR A 72 -26.53 -26.11 4.29
C TYR A 72 -25.42 -26.54 5.23
N PHE A 73 -25.68 -27.57 6.02
CA PHE A 73 -24.72 -28.06 7.02
C PHE A 73 -23.76 -29.07 6.40
N ILE A 74 -22.46 -28.85 6.62
CA ILE A 74 -21.38 -29.72 6.18
C ILE A 74 -20.67 -30.23 7.44
N SER A 75 -20.71 -31.54 7.69
CA SER A 75 -20.09 -32.14 8.87
C SER A 75 -18.59 -31.85 8.95
N ALA A 76 -18.04 -31.79 10.16
CA ALA A 76 -16.69 -31.29 10.42
C ALA A 76 -15.55 -32.03 9.70
N ASP A 77 -15.73 -33.33 9.41
CA ASP A 77 -14.76 -34.16 8.69
C ASP A 77 -15.03 -34.20 7.16
N ASN A 78 -15.86 -33.30 6.63
CA ASN A 78 -16.18 -33.21 5.20
C ASN A 78 -15.92 -31.82 4.63
N PHE A 79 -15.89 -31.74 3.29
CA PHE A 79 -15.70 -30.53 2.51
C PHE A 79 -16.54 -30.57 1.22
N ILE A 80 -16.66 -29.43 0.56
CA ILE A 80 -17.25 -29.32 -0.78
C ILE A 80 -16.09 -29.27 -1.79
N ASN A 81 -16.11 -30.14 -2.81
CA ASN A 81 -15.10 -30.17 -3.86
C ASN A 81 -15.71 -29.70 -5.18
N VAL A 82 -15.56 -28.41 -5.49
CA VAL A 82 -16.05 -27.83 -6.74
C VAL A 82 -15.09 -28.20 -7.87
N LYS A 83 -15.59 -29.00 -8.80
CA LYS A 83 -14.82 -29.57 -9.92
C LYS A 83 -14.55 -28.54 -11.02
N PRO A 84 -13.66 -28.85 -11.98
CA PRO A 84 -13.36 -27.92 -13.06
C PRO A 84 -14.59 -27.49 -13.85
N ASN A 85 -14.62 -26.22 -14.26
CA ASN A 85 -15.71 -25.60 -15.03
C ASN A 85 -17.09 -25.64 -14.35
N VAL A 86 -17.14 -25.81 -13.02
CA VAL A 86 -18.38 -25.78 -12.23
C VAL A 86 -18.45 -24.50 -11.42
N VAL A 87 -19.61 -23.85 -11.45
CA VAL A 87 -19.94 -22.70 -10.60
C VAL A 87 -20.89 -23.14 -9.49
N LEU A 88 -20.47 -23.06 -8.23
CA LEU A 88 -21.36 -23.20 -7.08
C LEU A 88 -22.00 -21.84 -6.77
N ARG A 89 -23.29 -21.68 -7.07
CA ARG A 89 -24.02 -20.42 -6.93
C ARG A 89 -25.09 -20.49 -5.84
N GLY A 90 -25.10 -19.52 -4.94
CA GLY A 90 -26.19 -19.33 -3.97
C GLY A 90 -27.24 -18.30 -4.42
N SER A 91 -27.99 -17.79 -3.45
CA SER A 91 -29.02 -16.74 -3.62
C SER A 91 -28.67 -15.49 -2.81
N GLY A 92 -27.41 -15.08 -2.88
CA GLY A 92 -26.82 -14.02 -2.07
C GLY A 92 -26.80 -14.36 -0.58
N TYR A 93 -27.11 -13.38 0.26
CA TYR A 93 -27.09 -13.51 1.72
C TYR A 93 -27.94 -14.66 2.28
N SER A 94 -28.99 -15.06 1.56
CA SER A 94 -29.97 -16.07 1.99
C SER A 94 -29.49 -17.52 1.84
N THR A 95 -28.39 -17.75 1.11
CA THR A 95 -27.74 -19.07 1.03
C THR A 95 -26.52 -19.08 1.92
N ARG A 96 -26.47 -20.01 2.88
CA ARG A 96 -25.40 -20.10 3.87
C ARG A 96 -24.89 -21.54 3.97
N PHE A 97 -23.61 -21.77 3.68
CA PHE A 97 -22.93 -23.05 3.95
C PHE A 97 -22.25 -22.96 5.32
N VAL A 98 -22.48 -23.94 6.19
CA VAL A 98 -21.99 -23.93 7.58
C VAL A 98 -21.19 -25.18 7.87
N SER A 99 -19.97 -25.00 8.37
CA SER A 99 -19.12 -26.08 8.86
C SER A 99 -19.60 -26.63 10.20
N GLY A 100 -19.46 -27.94 10.41
CA GLY A 100 -19.60 -28.59 11.71
C GLY A 100 -18.44 -28.34 12.66
N THR A 101 -18.67 -28.61 13.95
CA THR A 101 -17.69 -28.49 15.06
C THR A 101 -17.01 -29.85 15.35
N GLY A 102 -15.79 -29.81 15.89
CA GLY A 102 -15.13 -30.98 16.51
C GLY A 102 -14.67 -32.12 15.58
N GLY A 103 -14.29 -31.83 14.33
CA GLY A 103 -13.78 -32.85 13.39
C GLY A 103 -12.48 -33.48 13.90
N LYS A 104 -12.31 -34.79 13.67
CA LYS A 104 -11.12 -35.56 14.08
C LYS A 104 -9.99 -35.52 13.04
N SER A 105 -10.29 -35.04 11.83
CA SER A 105 -9.43 -35.14 10.65
C SER A 105 -8.99 -33.75 10.18
N GLY A 106 -7.72 -33.63 9.76
CA GLY A 106 -7.08 -32.43 9.22
C GLY A 106 -7.65 -31.89 7.90
N ASN A 107 -8.97 -31.70 7.80
CA ASN A 107 -9.56 -30.94 6.71
C ASN A 107 -9.28 -29.46 6.93
N HIS A 108 -8.23 -28.99 6.29
CA HIS A 108 -7.76 -27.62 6.40
C HIS A 108 -8.70 -26.62 5.70
N ILE A 109 -9.45 -27.05 4.67
CA ILE A 109 -10.23 -26.21 3.75
C ILE A 109 -11.70 -26.67 3.69
N PHE A 110 -12.64 -25.73 3.80
CA PHE A 110 -14.08 -25.99 3.75
C PHE A 110 -14.64 -26.17 2.33
N VAL A 111 -14.16 -25.36 1.38
CA VAL A 111 -14.48 -25.47 -0.06
C VAL A 111 -13.20 -25.53 -0.88
N TYR A 112 -13.03 -26.60 -1.63
CA TYR A 112 -11.95 -26.72 -2.61
C TYR A 112 -12.44 -26.25 -3.98
N LEU A 113 -11.69 -25.33 -4.60
CA LEU A 113 -11.90 -24.92 -5.98
C LEU A 113 -10.83 -25.55 -6.88
N LYS A 114 -11.26 -26.07 -8.04
CA LYS A 114 -10.39 -26.57 -9.10
C LYS A 114 -10.34 -25.58 -10.27
N ASP A 115 -9.66 -25.94 -11.35
CA ASP A 115 -9.45 -25.11 -12.54
C ASP A 115 -10.76 -24.55 -13.10
N ASN A 116 -10.81 -23.24 -13.33
CA ASN A 116 -11.99 -22.54 -13.81
C ASN A 116 -13.27 -22.77 -12.99
N ALA A 117 -13.13 -23.26 -11.74
CA ALA A 117 -14.25 -23.39 -10.83
C ALA A 117 -14.58 -22.04 -10.22
N ALA A 118 -15.84 -21.85 -9.85
CA ALA A 118 -16.24 -20.64 -9.16
C ALA A 118 -17.19 -20.93 -7.99
N ILE A 119 -17.18 -20.02 -7.03
CA ILE A 119 -18.23 -19.91 -6.02
C ILE A 119 -18.73 -18.48 -5.96
N GLU A 120 -20.05 -18.31 -5.94
CA GLU A 120 -20.64 -16.99 -5.93
C GLU A 120 -21.99 -16.89 -5.21
N ASP A 121 -22.33 -15.66 -4.83
CA ASP A 121 -23.65 -15.28 -4.30
C ASP A 121 -24.06 -16.11 -3.08
N CYS A 122 -23.18 -16.25 -2.08
CA CYS A 122 -23.50 -17.02 -0.88
C CYS A 122 -22.74 -16.53 0.35
N ARG A 123 -23.08 -17.10 1.51
CA ARG A 123 -22.26 -17.03 2.72
C ARG A 123 -21.62 -18.37 3.01
N ILE A 124 -20.39 -18.33 3.48
CA ILE A 124 -19.73 -19.47 4.12
C ILE A 124 -19.40 -19.12 5.56
N SER A 125 -19.66 -20.07 6.46
CA SER A 125 -19.48 -19.90 7.89
C SER A 125 -18.66 -21.05 8.45
N GLY A 126 -17.57 -20.69 9.13
CA GLY A 126 -16.88 -21.62 10.01
C GLY A 126 -17.72 -21.95 11.25
N SER A 127 -17.26 -22.94 12.01
CA SER A 127 -18.06 -23.61 13.04
C SER A 127 -17.95 -23.02 14.45
N ASP A 128 -16.92 -22.20 14.74
CA ASP A 128 -16.74 -21.34 15.94
C ASP A 128 -15.29 -20.83 16.05
N TYR A 129 -15.06 -19.70 16.72
CA TYR A 129 -13.74 -19.06 16.98
C TYR A 129 -12.89 -19.77 18.05
N VAL A 130 -13.09 -21.07 18.27
CA VAL A 130 -12.41 -21.81 19.35
C VAL A 130 -11.25 -22.62 18.77
N LYS A 131 -10.05 -22.46 19.36
CA LYS A 131 -8.92 -23.37 19.16
C LYS A 131 -9.39 -24.79 19.49
N GLN A 132 -9.49 -25.67 18.50
CA GLN A 132 -9.76 -27.08 18.76
C GLN A 132 -8.45 -27.73 19.23
N SER A 133 -8.50 -28.34 20.41
CA SER A 133 -7.37 -28.94 21.11
C SER A 133 -6.90 -30.22 20.42
N GLY A 134 -5.74 -30.14 19.76
CA GLY A 134 -4.84 -31.25 19.45
C GLY A 134 -3.44 -30.88 19.95
N GLY A 135 -2.64 -31.86 20.41
CA GLY A 135 -1.39 -31.66 21.18
C GLY A 135 -0.28 -30.82 20.52
N ALA A 136 0.90 -30.82 21.15
CA ALA A 136 2.02 -29.89 20.90
C ALA A 136 2.54 -29.79 19.45
N ASP A 137 2.20 -30.75 18.58
CA ASP A 137 2.58 -30.75 17.15
C ASP A 137 1.41 -30.37 16.20
N PHE A 138 0.25 -29.97 16.74
CA PHE A 138 -0.95 -29.57 15.98
C PHE A 138 -1.35 -28.10 16.24
N ILE A 139 -0.34 -27.24 16.41
CA ILE A 139 -0.54 -25.79 16.47
C ILE A 139 -0.89 -25.28 15.05
N GLY A 140 -2.15 -24.87 14.83
CA GLY A 140 -2.38 -23.55 14.24
C GLY A 140 -3.08 -23.40 12.87
N TYR A 141 -3.29 -24.44 12.05
CA TYR A 141 -3.78 -24.24 10.66
C TYR A 141 -5.30 -24.32 10.44
N ASN A 142 -6.08 -24.49 11.51
CA ASN A 142 -7.47 -24.90 11.43
C ASN A 142 -8.42 -23.81 10.88
N LYS A 143 -9.17 -24.15 9.81
CA LYS A 143 -10.36 -23.49 9.22
C LYS A 143 -10.10 -22.43 8.15
N ILE A 144 -9.66 -22.86 6.96
CA ILE A 144 -9.71 -22.06 5.73
C ILE A 144 -11.11 -22.14 5.10
N GLY A 145 -11.66 -20.99 4.68
CA GLY A 145 -12.96 -20.93 4.00
C GLY A 145 -12.94 -21.61 2.63
N ILE A 146 -12.07 -21.12 1.74
CA ILE A 146 -11.87 -21.61 0.38
C ILE A 146 -10.37 -21.79 0.18
N GLY A 147 -9.94 -22.90 -0.41
CA GLY A 147 -8.53 -23.08 -0.70
C GLY A 147 -8.23 -24.06 -1.81
N THR A 148 -6.96 -24.08 -2.21
CA THR A 148 -6.46 -24.87 -3.35
C THR A 148 -5.47 -25.98 -2.95
N GLN A 149 -5.13 -26.12 -1.66
CA GLN A 149 -4.07 -27.02 -1.17
C GLN A 149 -4.28 -28.48 -1.62
N GLY A 150 -3.24 -29.10 -2.18
CA GLY A 150 -3.27 -30.50 -2.62
C GLY A 150 -4.08 -30.74 -3.90
N ALA A 151 -4.51 -29.68 -4.61
CA ALA A 151 -4.90 -29.78 -6.01
C ALA A 151 -3.62 -29.89 -6.89
N ALA A 152 -3.73 -30.54 -8.04
CA ALA A 152 -2.77 -30.28 -9.12
C ALA A 152 -2.79 -28.76 -9.39
N ILE A 153 -1.64 -28.15 -9.71
CA ILE A 153 -1.50 -26.71 -10.01
C ILE A 153 -2.66 -26.27 -10.91
N GLY A 154 -3.57 -25.45 -10.36
CA GLY A 154 -4.79 -25.06 -11.04
C GLY A 154 -4.80 -23.59 -11.46
N LYS A 155 -5.65 -23.27 -12.44
CA LYS A 155 -5.78 -21.91 -13.00
C LYS A 155 -7.22 -21.42 -13.04
N GLY A 156 -7.42 -20.11 -12.94
CA GLY A 156 -8.66 -19.49 -13.40
C GLY A 156 -9.84 -19.54 -12.43
N PHE A 157 -9.65 -19.81 -11.14
CA PHE A 157 -10.78 -19.91 -10.21
C PHE A 157 -11.29 -18.54 -9.73
N MET A 158 -12.58 -18.49 -9.41
CA MET A 158 -13.25 -17.24 -9.04
C MET A 158 -14.03 -17.38 -7.73
N VAL A 159 -13.92 -16.35 -6.88
CA VAL A 159 -14.71 -16.21 -5.65
C VAL A 159 -15.39 -14.85 -5.72
N THR A 160 -16.70 -14.80 -5.98
CA THR A 160 -17.38 -13.51 -6.18
C THR A 160 -18.64 -13.33 -5.34
N ARG A 161 -18.80 -12.16 -4.72
CA ARG A 161 -20.00 -11.84 -3.90
C ARG A 161 -20.22 -12.87 -2.78
N VAL A 162 -19.13 -13.35 -2.17
CA VAL A 162 -19.16 -14.31 -1.07
C VAL A 162 -18.92 -13.61 0.26
N GLY A 163 -19.79 -13.91 1.22
CA GLY A 163 -19.66 -13.49 2.61
C GLY A 163 -18.97 -14.54 3.46
N PHE A 164 -18.03 -14.12 4.30
CA PHE A 164 -17.26 -15.02 5.16
C PHE A 164 -17.41 -14.64 6.63
N GLU A 165 -17.64 -15.63 7.47
CA GLU A 165 -17.82 -15.46 8.91
C GLU A 165 -17.27 -16.68 9.69
N LYS A 166 -16.81 -16.46 10.92
CA LYS A 166 -16.43 -17.53 11.87
C LYS A 166 -15.29 -18.46 11.44
N PHE A 167 -14.39 -18.01 10.55
CA PHE A 167 -13.12 -18.71 10.30
C PHE A 167 -12.01 -18.13 11.15
N LEU A 168 -11.09 -19.00 11.59
CA LEU A 168 -9.98 -18.61 12.46
C LEU A 168 -8.74 -18.17 11.69
N ASN A 169 -8.44 -18.79 10.55
CA ASN A 169 -7.23 -18.53 9.77
C ASN A 169 -7.54 -17.61 8.57
N SER A 170 -7.76 -18.21 7.38
CA SER A 170 -7.92 -17.49 6.11
C SER A 170 -9.27 -17.75 5.46
N HIS A 171 -9.82 -16.79 4.75
CA HIS A 171 -11.05 -16.99 4.00
C HIS A 171 -10.82 -17.53 2.60
N VAL A 172 -9.82 -17.02 1.90
CA VAL A 172 -9.37 -17.57 0.63
C VAL A 172 -7.88 -17.84 0.74
N TYR A 173 -7.47 -19.09 0.57
CA TYR A 173 -6.08 -19.55 0.61
C TYR A 173 -5.65 -20.01 -0.79
N VAL A 174 -4.86 -19.17 -1.46
CA VAL A 174 -4.27 -19.45 -2.77
C VAL A 174 -2.86 -19.99 -2.54
N HIS A 175 -2.64 -21.27 -2.84
CA HIS A 175 -1.40 -22.00 -2.51
C HIS A 175 -0.98 -22.93 -3.66
N ASP A 176 0.23 -23.49 -3.62
CA ASP A 176 0.76 -24.48 -4.58
C ASP A 176 0.79 -23.98 -6.04
N GLY A 177 1.24 -22.75 -6.29
CA GLY A 177 1.48 -22.24 -7.65
C GLY A 177 0.23 -21.90 -8.47
N HIS A 178 -0.93 -21.72 -7.80
CA HIS A 178 -2.17 -21.40 -8.49
C HIS A 178 -2.13 -20.02 -9.13
N SER A 179 -2.72 -19.89 -10.32
CA SER A 179 -2.68 -18.64 -11.10
C SER A 179 -4.03 -18.21 -11.63
N ASP A 180 -4.11 -16.94 -12.05
CA ASP A 180 -5.29 -16.34 -12.68
C ASP A 180 -6.52 -16.39 -11.78
N VAL A 181 -6.38 -15.84 -10.58
CA VAL A 181 -7.40 -15.91 -9.53
C VAL A 181 -8.14 -14.59 -9.42
N LEU A 182 -9.46 -14.64 -9.34
CA LEU A 182 -10.30 -13.47 -9.05
C LEU A 182 -11.05 -13.65 -7.73
N VAL A 183 -10.83 -12.76 -6.78
CA VAL A 183 -11.62 -12.63 -5.55
C VAL A 183 -12.30 -11.26 -5.56
N GLU A 184 -13.61 -11.20 -5.83
CA GLU A 184 -14.27 -9.91 -6.07
C GLU A 184 -15.61 -9.74 -5.36
N ASN A 185 -15.85 -8.55 -4.83
CA ASN A 185 -17.06 -8.11 -4.14
C ASN A 185 -17.38 -8.98 -2.92
N CYS A 186 -16.35 -9.54 -2.32
CA CYS A 186 -16.47 -10.37 -1.14
C CYS A 186 -16.39 -9.51 0.12
N TYR A 187 -17.04 -9.98 1.19
CA TYR A 187 -17.07 -9.28 2.47
C TYR A 187 -16.79 -10.22 3.62
N THR A 188 -16.09 -9.70 4.63
CA THR A 188 -15.71 -10.47 5.80
C THR A 188 -16.27 -9.88 7.08
N PHE A 189 -16.68 -10.75 8.01
CA PHE A 189 -17.00 -10.39 9.39
C PHE A 189 -16.21 -11.24 10.40
N GLY A 190 -15.26 -10.60 11.10
CA GLY A 190 -14.49 -11.16 12.21
C GLY A 190 -13.57 -12.33 11.84
N GLN A 191 -12.30 -12.08 11.50
CA GLN A 191 -11.32 -13.13 11.18
C GLN A 191 -9.87 -12.73 11.48
N GLN A 192 -8.94 -13.65 11.17
CA GLN A 192 -7.49 -13.39 11.15
C GLN A 192 -6.94 -12.95 9.79
N VAL A 193 -7.41 -13.55 8.68
CA VAL A 193 -6.95 -13.25 7.30
C VAL A 193 -8.10 -13.31 6.29
N GLY A 194 -8.21 -12.31 5.42
CA GLY A 194 -9.12 -12.30 4.26
C GLY A 194 -8.61 -13.20 3.14
N VAL A 195 -7.68 -12.72 2.33
CA VAL A 195 -7.02 -13.49 1.28
C VAL A 195 -5.59 -13.78 1.69
N TYR A 196 -5.15 -15.02 1.49
CA TYR A 196 -3.77 -15.44 1.69
C TYR A 196 -3.28 -15.93 0.34
N ALA A 197 -2.18 -15.36 -0.16
CA ALA A 197 -1.57 -15.74 -1.43
C ALA A 197 -0.14 -16.21 -1.19
N ASP A 198 0.07 -17.51 -1.29
CA ASP A 198 1.30 -18.23 -0.96
C ASP A 198 2.05 -18.73 -2.21
N VAL A 199 3.19 -19.40 -1.96
CA VAL A 199 4.10 -20.13 -2.87
C VAL A 199 3.67 -20.16 -4.34
N ASP A 200 4.42 -19.46 -5.18
CA ASP A 200 4.29 -19.44 -6.66
C ASP A 200 2.94 -18.94 -7.20
N SER A 201 2.08 -18.35 -6.37
CA SER A 201 0.82 -17.80 -6.88
C SER A 201 1.07 -16.56 -7.74
N THR A 202 0.47 -16.51 -8.94
CA THR A 202 0.62 -15.39 -9.88
C THR A 202 -0.72 -14.93 -10.46
N ASN A 203 -0.81 -13.66 -10.87
CA ASN A 203 -2.03 -13.07 -11.45
C ASN A 203 -3.26 -13.20 -10.54
N LEU A 204 -3.16 -12.71 -9.31
CA LEU A 204 -4.29 -12.64 -8.38
C LEU A 204 -4.86 -11.23 -8.40
N VAL A 205 -6.16 -11.10 -8.66
CA VAL A 205 -6.90 -9.85 -8.49
C VAL A 205 -7.86 -9.99 -7.33
N THR A 206 -7.78 -9.08 -6.37
CA THR A 206 -8.69 -9.05 -5.23
C THR A 206 -9.26 -7.67 -4.96
N ASN A 207 -10.55 -7.61 -4.66
CA ASN A 207 -11.16 -6.48 -3.97
C ASN A 207 -12.02 -6.99 -2.81
N TRP A 208 -12.00 -6.27 -1.70
CA TRP A 208 -12.51 -6.80 -0.46
C TRP A 208 -13.04 -5.73 0.49
N ASN A 209 -14.10 -6.04 1.25
CA ASN A 209 -14.53 -5.22 2.38
C ASN A 209 -14.41 -5.98 3.70
N ALA A 210 -13.64 -5.43 4.66
CA ALA A 210 -13.40 -6.09 5.93
C ALA A 210 -13.70 -5.24 7.16
N THR A 211 -14.33 -5.88 8.15
CA THR A 211 -14.53 -5.31 9.48
C THR A 211 -14.20 -6.36 10.54
N LYS A 212 -13.37 -5.97 11.52
CA LYS A 212 -13.13 -6.78 12.73
C LYS A 212 -14.40 -6.89 13.56
N ASP A 213 -14.73 -8.10 14.03
CA ASP A 213 -15.72 -8.28 15.10
C ASP A 213 -15.03 -8.04 16.45
N THR A 214 -15.22 -6.84 17.01
CA THR A 214 -14.62 -6.41 18.27
C THR A 214 -15.13 -7.19 19.50
N ASN A 215 -16.25 -7.91 19.37
CA ASN A 215 -16.85 -8.65 20.47
C ASN A 215 -16.37 -10.12 20.53
N LYS A 216 -15.64 -10.60 19.51
CA LYS A 216 -15.31 -12.03 19.37
C LYS A 216 -13.85 -12.34 19.09
N LEU A 217 -13.07 -11.38 18.59
CA LEU A 217 -11.63 -11.55 18.39
C LEU A 217 -10.88 -11.06 19.62
N THR A 218 -10.20 -11.96 20.32
CA THR A 218 -9.36 -11.66 21.48
C THR A 218 -8.26 -10.66 21.13
N ALA A 219 -7.80 -9.88 22.12
CA ALA A 219 -6.60 -9.06 22.00
C ALA A 219 -5.44 -9.89 21.42
N GLY A 220 -4.76 -9.38 20.40
CA GLY A 220 -3.67 -10.08 19.70
C GLY A 220 -4.04 -10.85 18.42
N THR A 221 -5.33 -10.94 18.05
CA THR A 221 -5.71 -11.58 16.76
C THR A 221 -5.42 -10.64 15.60
N GLN A 222 -4.45 -10.97 14.73
CA GLN A 222 -4.11 -10.21 13.51
C GLN A 222 -5.32 -10.13 12.57
N VAL A 223 -5.49 -9.11 11.74
CA VAL A 223 -6.58 -9.03 10.74
C VAL A 223 -6.01 -8.57 9.41
N TYR A 224 -5.50 -9.47 8.57
CA TYR A 224 -4.94 -9.10 7.26
C TYR A 224 -6.01 -9.13 6.17
N CYS A 225 -5.96 -8.21 5.20
CA CYS A 225 -6.70 -8.36 3.94
C CYS A 225 -5.95 -9.25 2.95
N LEU A 226 -4.64 -9.03 2.83
CA LEU A 226 -3.71 -9.90 2.14
C LEU A 226 -2.51 -10.17 3.04
N THR A 227 -2.11 -11.43 3.15
CA THR A 227 -0.83 -11.77 3.74
C THR A 227 -0.12 -12.80 2.87
N ASN A 228 1.19 -12.60 2.73
CA ASN A 228 2.14 -13.62 2.31
C ASN A 228 3.16 -13.86 3.44
N PHE A 229 2.71 -13.97 4.70
CA PHE A 229 3.57 -14.25 5.85
C PHE A 229 3.89 -15.74 5.93
N TYR A 230 5.11 -16.17 5.58
CA TYR A 230 5.61 -17.46 6.05
C TYR A 230 7.09 -17.44 6.45
N ASN A 231 7.34 -18.02 7.62
CA ASN A 231 8.57 -17.94 8.42
C ASN A 231 9.33 -19.28 8.37
N SER A 232 9.48 -19.89 7.18
CA SER A 232 10.06 -21.24 7.05
C SER A 232 11.18 -21.40 6.02
N GLY A 233 11.93 -20.33 5.73
CA GLY A 233 13.29 -20.43 5.17
C GLY A 233 13.44 -21.00 3.75
N SER A 234 12.36 -21.35 3.05
CA SER A 234 12.38 -21.84 1.68
C SER A 234 11.01 -21.66 1.03
N ALA A 235 10.72 -20.48 0.46
CA ALA A 235 9.48 -20.26 -0.29
C ALA A 235 9.74 -19.36 -1.49
N ILE A 236 9.10 -19.68 -2.62
CA ILE A 236 9.15 -18.91 -3.85
C ILE A 236 8.05 -17.83 -3.76
N PRO A 237 8.36 -16.54 -3.96
CA PRO A 237 7.43 -15.45 -3.73
C PRO A 237 6.22 -15.48 -4.68
N SER A 238 5.07 -14.99 -4.20
CA SER A 238 3.96 -14.64 -5.08
C SER A 238 4.34 -13.46 -5.98
N THR A 239 3.72 -13.39 -7.15
CA THR A 239 3.96 -12.33 -8.14
C THR A 239 2.66 -11.79 -8.71
N ASP A 240 2.64 -10.54 -9.18
CA ASP A 240 1.50 -9.98 -9.93
C ASP A 240 0.15 -10.02 -9.15
N VAL A 241 0.20 -9.70 -7.86
CA VAL A 241 -1.00 -9.59 -7.01
C VAL A 241 -1.52 -8.16 -7.03
N ILE A 242 -2.75 -7.98 -7.50
CA ILE A 242 -3.45 -6.69 -7.57
C ILE A 242 -4.53 -6.64 -6.49
N ILE A 243 -4.37 -5.74 -5.53
CA ILE A 243 -5.43 -5.33 -4.61
C ILE A 243 -5.99 -4.01 -5.10
N LYS A 244 -7.29 -3.99 -5.39
CA LYS A 244 -7.99 -2.80 -5.89
C LYS A 244 -9.20 -2.47 -5.04
N ASN A 245 -9.39 -1.21 -4.66
CA ASN A 245 -10.56 -0.76 -3.88
C ASN A 245 -10.75 -1.52 -2.55
N GLY A 246 -11.76 -1.13 -1.79
CA GLY A 246 -12.15 -1.83 -0.57
C GLY A 246 -12.06 -0.97 0.68
N ILE A 247 -12.86 -1.31 1.67
CA ILE A 247 -12.92 -0.60 2.95
C ILE A 247 -12.64 -1.57 4.09
N HIS A 248 -11.67 -1.20 4.92
CA HIS A 248 -11.09 -2.04 5.96
C HIS A 248 -11.08 -1.28 7.29
N PHE A 249 -11.79 -1.81 8.30
CA PHE A 249 -11.90 -1.18 9.61
C PHE A 249 -11.40 -2.06 10.74
N ASN A 250 -10.76 -1.42 11.73
CA ASN A 250 -10.30 -2.03 12.98
C ASN A 250 -9.29 -3.16 12.73
N ILE A 251 -8.38 -2.93 11.79
CA ILE A 251 -7.35 -3.88 11.40
C ILE A 251 -6.33 -4.02 12.53
N ASN A 252 -5.98 -5.25 12.90
CA ASN A 252 -4.92 -5.49 13.87
C ASN A 252 -3.66 -5.94 13.12
N ASP A 253 -2.57 -5.20 13.30
CA ASP A 253 -1.26 -5.34 12.69
C ASP A 253 -1.08 -4.65 11.33
N ALA A 254 -1.36 -5.32 10.20
CA ALA A 254 -1.28 -4.67 8.89
C ALA A 254 -2.48 -4.98 7.99
N PHE A 255 -2.84 -4.03 7.11
CA PHE A 255 -3.84 -4.32 6.09
C PHE A 255 -3.29 -5.27 5.03
N ALA A 256 -2.03 -5.07 4.63
CA ALA A 256 -1.33 -5.96 3.73
C ALA A 256 0.12 -6.17 4.16
N GLY A 257 0.58 -7.42 4.12
CA GLY A 257 1.98 -7.79 4.35
C GLY A 257 2.56 -8.57 3.17
N ILE A 258 3.60 -8.03 2.55
CA ILE A 258 4.43 -8.71 1.56
C ILE A 258 5.71 -9.15 2.27
N SER A 259 6.03 -10.44 2.19
CA SER A 259 7.29 -10.98 2.69
C SER A 259 8.00 -11.82 1.61
N ASN A 260 9.26 -12.21 1.87
CA ASN A 260 10.02 -13.17 1.07
C ASN A 260 10.22 -12.78 -0.42
N ASN A 261 10.37 -11.50 -0.74
CA ASN A 261 10.61 -11.00 -2.11
C ASN A 261 9.43 -11.09 -3.09
N GLY A 262 8.19 -10.92 -2.59
CA GLY A 262 7.01 -10.71 -3.44
C GLY A 262 7.23 -9.64 -4.51
N LYS A 263 6.82 -9.90 -5.75
CA LYS A 263 7.13 -9.00 -6.89
C LYS A 263 5.91 -8.45 -7.61
N ARG A 264 6.01 -7.22 -8.11
CA ARG A 264 5.01 -6.58 -8.98
C ARG A 264 3.60 -6.54 -8.40
N HIS A 265 3.51 -6.46 -7.08
CA HIS A 265 2.22 -6.30 -6.42
C HIS A 265 1.72 -4.87 -6.57
N VAL A 266 0.41 -4.68 -6.68
CA VAL A 266 -0.22 -3.37 -6.87
C VAL A 266 -1.33 -3.18 -5.84
N PHE A 267 -1.24 -2.11 -5.06
CA PHE A 267 -2.28 -1.64 -4.15
C PHE A 267 -2.86 -0.35 -4.70
N SER A 268 -4.11 -0.37 -5.17
CA SER A 268 -4.67 0.77 -5.90
C SER A 268 -6.19 0.94 -5.75
N GLY A 269 -6.75 2.00 -6.34
CA GLY A 269 -8.20 2.14 -6.48
C GLY A 269 -8.92 2.59 -5.19
N ASN A 270 -8.34 3.48 -4.40
CA ASN A 270 -8.99 3.99 -3.19
C ASN A 270 -9.24 2.92 -2.12
N ILE A 271 -8.25 2.08 -1.84
CA ILE A 271 -8.30 1.25 -0.63
C ILE A 271 -8.36 2.19 0.56
N SER A 272 -9.37 2.02 1.42
CA SER A 272 -9.51 2.78 2.66
C SER A 272 -9.28 1.85 3.84
N VAL A 273 -8.20 2.08 4.57
CA VAL A 273 -7.89 1.36 5.80
C VAL A 273 -8.04 2.31 6.97
N LYS A 274 -8.79 1.91 8.00
CA LYS A 274 -9.08 2.73 9.17
C LYS A 274 -8.91 1.97 10.48
N ASN A 275 -8.47 2.69 11.50
CA ASN A 275 -8.28 2.18 12.87
C ASN A 275 -7.34 0.97 12.90
N VAL A 276 -6.21 1.05 12.19
CA VAL A 276 -5.14 0.05 12.35
C VAL A 276 -4.60 0.13 13.77
N THR A 277 -4.47 -0.99 14.47
CA THR A 277 -3.90 -1.11 15.83
C THR A 277 -2.77 -2.15 15.78
N GLY A 278 -1.59 -1.92 16.37
CA GLY A 278 -0.44 -2.83 16.17
C GLY A 278 0.04 -3.58 17.43
N TYR A 279 0.22 -4.91 17.29
CA TYR A 279 1.00 -5.79 18.20
C TYR A 279 2.43 -6.01 17.67
N TYR A 280 2.67 -5.89 16.34
CA TYR A 280 3.98 -5.94 15.67
C TYR A 280 4.22 -4.68 14.80
N GLY A 281 3.99 -3.49 15.33
CA GLY A 281 4.36 -2.26 14.61
C GLY A 281 3.27 -1.61 13.76
N GLY A 282 2.14 -2.28 13.48
CA GLY A 282 0.86 -1.62 13.12
C GLY A 282 0.76 -0.95 11.74
N TRP A 283 1.61 -1.33 10.79
CA TRP A 283 1.72 -0.67 9.48
C TRP A 283 0.46 -0.80 8.62
N GLY A 284 0.13 0.21 7.83
CA GLY A 284 -0.97 0.10 6.86
C GLY A 284 -0.62 -0.95 5.80
N ILE A 285 0.53 -0.78 5.15
CA ILE A 285 1.09 -1.71 4.17
C ILE A 285 2.53 -2.01 4.55
N ASP A 286 2.85 -3.27 4.78
CA ASP A 286 4.20 -3.77 5.07
C ASP A 286 4.79 -4.46 3.85
N ILE A 287 5.91 -3.94 3.35
CA ILE A 287 6.64 -4.46 2.19
C ILE A 287 8.03 -4.87 2.66
N ASN A 288 8.18 -6.16 2.98
CA ASN A 288 9.40 -6.77 3.47
C ASN A 288 10.08 -7.61 2.36
N GLY A 289 11.16 -7.06 1.80
CA GLY A 289 11.92 -7.64 0.69
C GLY A 289 11.27 -7.48 -0.69
N GLY A 290 10.13 -6.79 -0.79
CA GLY A 290 9.38 -6.69 -2.05
C GLY A 290 10.13 -5.98 -3.18
N ASP A 291 9.85 -6.36 -4.42
CA ASP A 291 10.47 -5.81 -5.64
C ASP A 291 9.40 -5.33 -6.62
N GLU A 292 9.54 -4.12 -7.17
CA GLU A 292 8.58 -3.52 -8.12
C GLU A 292 7.14 -3.41 -7.58
N VAL A 293 6.98 -3.26 -6.26
CA VAL A 293 5.65 -3.09 -5.64
C VAL A 293 5.15 -1.66 -5.81
N THR A 294 3.90 -1.49 -6.23
CA THR A 294 3.26 -0.17 -6.40
C THR A 294 2.13 0.03 -5.39
N VAL A 295 2.18 1.11 -4.62
CA VAL A 295 1.13 1.58 -3.71
C VAL A 295 0.66 2.94 -4.19
N THR A 296 -0.57 3.02 -4.72
CA THR A 296 -1.06 4.27 -5.33
C THR A 296 -2.52 4.60 -5.08
N GLY A 297 -2.80 5.88 -4.77
CA GLY A 297 -4.17 6.39 -4.68
C GLY A 297 -5.00 5.78 -3.54
N ASN A 298 -4.38 5.48 -2.39
CA ASN A 298 -5.05 4.87 -1.25
C ASN A 298 -5.19 5.86 -0.07
N ILE A 299 -6.08 5.53 0.87
CA ILE A 299 -6.32 6.27 2.10
C ILE A 299 -6.02 5.35 3.28
N LEU A 300 -4.96 5.64 4.02
CA LEU A 300 -4.49 4.83 5.14
C LEU A 300 -4.56 5.66 6.43
N GLU A 301 -5.49 5.27 7.32
CA GLU A 301 -5.82 5.95 8.57
C GLU A 301 -5.65 5.04 9.80
N GLY A 302 -4.98 5.52 10.86
CA GLY A 302 -4.88 4.83 12.16
C GLY A 302 -3.44 4.65 12.67
N TYR A 303 -3.27 4.04 13.85
CA TYR A 303 -2.06 4.00 14.71
C TYR A 303 -0.74 4.32 13.98
N THR A 304 -0.08 3.33 13.37
CA THR A 304 1.13 3.47 12.55
C THR A 304 0.82 3.15 11.09
N ALA A 305 -0.39 3.53 10.61
CA ALA A 305 -0.96 3.16 9.31
C ALA A 305 -0.26 3.79 8.09
N GLY A 306 1.06 3.70 8.06
CA GLY A 306 1.95 4.10 7.00
C GLY A 306 2.23 2.99 5.98
N CYS A 307 3.29 3.18 5.21
CA CYS A 307 3.87 2.18 4.34
C CYS A 307 5.31 1.88 4.80
N HIS A 308 5.58 0.63 5.12
CA HIS A 308 6.90 0.15 5.51
C HIS A 308 7.56 -0.51 4.30
N LEU A 309 8.76 -0.04 3.97
CA LEU A 309 9.62 -0.50 2.87
C LEU A 309 10.89 -1.06 3.49
N LEU A 310 10.83 -2.28 4.02
CA LEU A 310 11.96 -2.97 4.64
C LEU A 310 12.67 -3.84 3.62
N SER A 311 13.94 -3.56 3.34
CA SER A 311 14.72 -4.25 2.30
C SER A 311 14.03 -4.26 0.92
N ALA A 312 13.08 -3.35 0.71
CA ALA A 312 12.31 -3.27 -0.52
C ALA A 312 13.12 -2.61 -1.64
N VAL A 313 12.88 -3.03 -2.88
CA VAL A 313 13.64 -2.59 -4.06
C VAL A 313 12.69 -2.14 -5.17
N ASN A 314 13.02 -1.04 -5.85
CA ASN A 314 12.26 -0.53 -7.01
C ASN A 314 10.75 -0.30 -6.75
N CYS A 315 10.34 -0.12 -5.50
CA CYS A 315 8.94 0.07 -5.15
C CYS A 315 8.51 1.53 -5.34
N VAL A 316 7.23 1.75 -5.62
CA VAL A 316 6.65 3.08 -5.85
C VAL A 316 5.50 3.31 -4.88
N VAL A 317 5.60 4.35 -4.06
CA VAL A 317 4.55 4.82 -3.16
C VAL A 317 4.11 6.21 -3.63
N THR A 318 2.95 6.32 -4.27
CA THR A 318 2.54 7.58 -4.92
C THR A 318 1.07 7.97 -4.83
N GLY A 319 0.81 9.24 -4.57
CA GLY A 319 -0.56 9.78 -4.58
C GLY A 319 -1.45 9.25 -3.45
N ASN A 320 -0.87 8.75 -2.36
CA ASN A 320 -1.63 8.23 -1.22
C ASN A 320 -1.86 9.32 -0.17
N LEU A 321 -2.92 9.15 0.62
CA LEU A 321 -3.22 9.93 1.81
C LEU A 321 -2.94 9.08 3.05
N PHE A 322 -1.92 9.47 3.81
CA PHE A 322 -1.57 8.88 5.09
C PHE A 322 -2.00 9.81 6.23
N LYS A 323 -2.81 9.28 7.14
CA LYS A 323 -3.16 9.93 8.41
C LYS A 323 -2.88 8.94 9.54
N SER A 324 -1.90 9.22 10.38
CA SER A 324 -1.68 8.35 11.54
C SER A 324 -1.69 9.15 12.82
N ASP A 325 -2.20 8.46 13.83
CA ASP A 325 -2.30 8.94 15.20
C ASP A 325 -0.91 8.85 15.88
N VAL A 326 0.00 8.04 15.34
CA VAL A 326 1.30 7.69 15.92
C VAL A 326 2.40 7.41 14.88
N GLY A 327 3.63 7.86 15.14
CA GLY A 327 4.84 7.25 14.56
C GLY A 327 5.33 7.82 13.22
N VAL A 328 5.82 6.91 12.37
CA VAL A 328 6.44 7.18 11.06
C VAL A 328 5.52 6.71 9.94
N TRP A 329 5.19 7.57 8.96
CA TRP A 329 4.23 7.20 7.90
C TRP A 329 4.85 6.46 6.73
N ILE A 330 6.10 6.77 6.39
CA ILE A 330 6.79 6.02 5.33
C ILE A 330 8.19 5.69 5.81
N GLU A 331 8.46 4.41 5.95
CA GLU A 331 9.72 3.89 6.47
C GLU A 331 10.50 3.24 5.35
N ASN A 332 11.59 3.87 4.92
CA ASN A 332 12.57 3.29 4.01
C ASN A 332 13.71 2.71 4.85
N ILE A 333 13.70 1.40 5.09
CA ILE A 333 14.67 0.74 5.97
C ILE A 333 15.44 -0.30 5.16
N ALA A 334 16.77 -0.15 5.09
CA ALA A 334 17.64 -1.01 4.29
C ALA A 334 17.17 -1.14 2.81
N SER A 335 16.43 -0.15 2.31
CA SER A 335 15.68 -0.21 1.06
C SER A 335 16.43 0.48 -0.08
N ILE A 336 16.17 0.09 -1.33
CA ILE A 336 16.98 0.51 -2.47
C ILE A 336 16.11 1.01 -3.64
N LYS A 337 16.42 2.18 -4.20
CA LYS A 337 15.79 2.71 -5.44
C LYS A 337 14.27 2.84 -5.38
N ASN A 338 13.69 2.98 -4.19
CA ASN A 338 12.26 3.21 -4.05
C ASN A 338 11.91 4.67 -4.34
N THR A 339 10.69 4.90 -4.82
CA THR A 339 10.15 6.23 -5.12
C THR A 339 8.96 6.52 -4.22
N VAL A 340 9.07 7.56 -3.41
CA VAL A 340 8.01 8.10 -2.55
C VAL A 340 7.63 9.48 -3.10
N THR A 341 6.51 9.57 -3.83
CA THR A 341 6.18 10.81 -4.54
C THR A 341 4.72 11.23 -4.55
N GLY A 342 4.45 12.52 -4.39
CA GLY A 342 3.10 13.08 -4.49
C GLY A 342 2.14 12.61 -3.39
N ASN A 343 2.65 12.08 -2.27
CA ASN A 343 1.82 11.64 -1.16
C ASN A 343 1.44 12.82 -0.25
N THR A 344 0.28 12.73 0.39
CA THR A 344 -0.14 13.64 1.46
C THR A 344 -0.02 12.91 2.80
N ILE A 345 0.77 13.45 3.71
CA ILE A 345 1.12 12.85 5.00
C ILE A 345 0.73 13.83 6.10
N ARG A 346 -0.15 13.43 7.01
CA ARG A 346 -0.66 14.29 8.08
C ARG A 346 -0.61 13.61 9.44
N LEU A 347 -0.04 14.30 10.42
CA LEU A 347 -0.12 13.90 11.82
C LEU A 347 -1.49 14.24 12.39
N THR A 348 -2.16 13.29 13.05
CA THR A 348 -3.49 13.53 13.65
C THR A 348 -3.47 13.64 15.17
N GLU A 349 -2.57 12.96 15.90
CA GLU A 349 -2.55 12.99 17.36
C GLU A 349 -1.19 13.32 17.98
N ASN A 350 -1.23 13.95 19.16
CA ASN A 350 -0.05 14.27 19.98
C ASN A 350 0.07 13.26 21.13
N ASN A 351 0.51 12.03 20.84
CA ASN A 351 0.87 11.12 21.91
C ASN A 351 2.31 11.40 22.39
N ALA A 352 2.45 11.91 23.61
CA ALA A 352 3.73 12.32 24.17
C ALA A 352 4.67 11.14 24.51
N THR A 353 4.14 9.90 24.64
CA THR A 353 4.93 8.73 25.02
C THR A 353 5.61 8.03 23.85
N ILE A 354 5.31 8.42 22.61
CA ILE A 354 5.74 7.66 21.44
C ILE A 354 7.00 8.31 20.83
N PRO A 355 8.12 7.57 20.81
CA PRO A 355 9.33 8.05 20.14
C PRO A 355 9.08 8.13 18.62
N ASN A 356 9.71 9.13 17.98
CA ASN A 356 9.77 9.30 16.52
C ASN A 356 8.44 9.65 15.82
N LYS A 357 8.19 10.97 15.67
CA LYS A 357 7.05 11.53 14.95
C LYS A 357 7.52 12.07 13.60
N MET A 358 7.54 11.27 12.54
CA MET A 358 8.30 11.61 11.33
C MET A 358 7.53 11.34 10.03
N GLY A 359 7.49 12.34 9.14
CA GLY A 359 6.86 12.26 7.81
C GLY A 359 7.35 11.03 7.03
N VAL A 360 8.64 11.05 6.72
CA VAL A 360 9.36 9.98 6.02
C VAL A 360 10.65 9.67 6.78
N GLN A 361 10.89 8.40 7.08
CA GLN A 361 12.15 7.89 7.62
C GLN A 361 12.96 7.20 6.53
N VAL A 362 14.27 7.39 6.59
CA VAL A 362 15.24 6.75 5.71
C VAL A 362 16.42 6.25 6.54
N THR A 363 16.50 4.94 6.73
CA THR A 363 17.46 4.29 7.63
C THR A 363 18.25 3.25 6.85
N ALA A 364 19.57 3.43 6.74
CA ALA A 364 20.45 2.51 5.99
C ALA A 364 19.98 2.21 4.55
N ALA A 365 19.23 3.13 3.94
CA ALA A 365 18.61 2.96 2.64
C ALA A 365 19.44 3.66 1.54
N LEU A 366 19.37 3.16 0.30
CA LEU A 366 20.23 3.61 -0.80
C LEU A 366 19.42 4.09 -2.01
N ASN A 367 19.80 5.27 -2.55
CA ASN A 367 19.29 5.77 -3.83
C ASN A 367 17.76 5.90 -3.93
N ASN A 368 17.07 6.14 -2.81
CA ASN A 368 15.62 6.36 -2.82
C ASN A 368 15.30 7.81 -3.21
N THR A 369 14.16 8.02 -3.86
CA THR A 369 13.65 9.33 -4.25
C THR A 369 12.44 9.71 -3.39
N ILE A 370 12.51 10.85 -2.72
CA ILE A 370 11.45 11.41 -1.88
C ILE A 370 11.08 12.77 -2.45
N SER A 371 10.02 12.85 -3.26
CA SER A 371 9.73 14.08 -4.00
C SER A 371 8.28 14.49 -4.12
N GLY A 372 8.01 15.78 -4.08
CA GLY A 372 6.64 16.30 -4.30
C GLY A 372 5.64 15.91 -3.20
N ASN A 373 6.09 15.41 -2.06
CA ASN A 373 5.19 15.03 -0.96
C ASN A 373 4.76 16.26 -0.17
N THR A 374 3.54 16.24 0.36
CA THR A 374 3.02 17.22 1.32
C THR A 374 3.02 16.60 2.70
N ILE A 375 3.80 17.15 3.63
CA ILE A 375 3.99 16.64 4.99
C ILE A 375 3.55 17.71 5.98
N ASP A 376 2.54 17.42 6.80
CA ASP A 376 2.01 18.34 7.82
C ASP A 376 2.17 17.73 9.21
N GLY A 377 3.12 18.29 9.98
CA GLY A 377 3.46 17.99 11.37
C GLY A 377 2.36 18.29 12.38
N ASN A 378 1.30 18.99 11.99
CA ASN A 378 0.17 19.39 12.84
C ASN A 378 0.60 20.09 14.15
N SER A 379 1.74 20.80 14.12
CA SER A 379 2.33 21.52 15.26
C SER A 379 2.66 20.64 16.45
N ILE A 380 2.83 19.34 16.25
CA ILE A 380 3.14 18.40 17.31
C ILE A 380 4.61 18.54 17.71
N ALA A 381 4.88 18.56 19.02
CA ALA A 381 6.23 18.67 19.55
C ALA A 381 7.10 17.47 19.15
N ASN A 382 8.37 17.75 18.80
CA ASN A 382 9.38 16.80 18.34
C ASN A 382 9.02 16.09 17.02
N SER A 383 8.15 16.69 16.20
CA SER A 383 7.83 16.19 14.87
C SER A 383 8.91 16.53 13.84
N ARG A 384 9.16 15.62 12.90
CA ARG A 384 10.11 15.78 11.79
C ARG A 384 9.40 15.61 10.45
N GLY A 385 9.79 16.37 9.44
CA GLY A 385 9.33 16.16 8.08
C GLY A 385 9.98 14.93 7.47
N ILE A 386 11.28 15.01 7.17
CA ILE A 386 12.06 13.89 6.62
C ILE A 386 13.28 13.65 7.53
N TYR A 387 13.56 12.39 7.83
CA TYR A 387 14.64 12.01 8.73
C TYR A 387 15.52 10.91 8.12
N PHE A 388 16.83 11.17 8.09
CA PHE A 388 17.86 10.30 7.54
C PHE A 388 18.80 9.80 8.65
N GLU A 389 19.11 8.50 8.64
CA GLU A 389 20.04 7.92 9.61
C GLU A 389 20.73 6.65 9.09
N SER A 390 21.70 6.16 9.87
CA SER A 390 22.43 4.90 9.66
C SER A 390 23.00 4.73 8.24
N SER A 391 23.67 5.76 7.71
CA SER A 391 24.31 5.74 6.37
C SER A 391 23.30 5.62 5.22
N ALA A 392 22.26 6.46 5.26
CA ALA A 392 21.29 6.60 4.18
C ALA A 392 21.92 7.31 2.96
N ILE A 393 22.52 6.54 2.05
CA ILE A 393 23.39 7.07 0.98
C ILE A 393 22.66 7.28 -0.35
N GLY A 394 22.97 8.37 -1.06
CA GLY A 394 22.46 8.67 -2.41
C GLY A 394 20.95 8.95 -2.48
N ASN A 395 20.29 9.11 -1.32
CA ASN A 395 18.87 9.42 -1.27
C ASN A 395 18.62 10.89 -1.62
N ASN A 396 17.54 11.16 -2.34
CA ASN A 396 17.23 12.50 -2.84
C ASN A 396 15.90 12.99 -2.27
N ALA A 397 15.92 14.13 -1.57
CA ALA A 397 14.72 14.78 -1.03
C ALA A 397 14.49 16.15 -1.70
N THR A 398 13.51 16.24 -2.61
CA THR A 398 13.31 17.42 -3.47
C THR A 398 11.84 17.76 -3.69
N GLY A 399 11.50 19.05 -3.84
CA GLY A 399 10.13 19.48 -4.16
C GLY A 399 9.07 19.14 -3.10
N ASN A 400 9.45 18.75 -1.87
CA ASN A 400 8.49 18.43 -0.82
C ASN A 400 8.01 19.71 -0.14
N THR A 401 6.74 19.74 0.26
CA THR A 401 6.17 20.80 1.11
C THR A 401 6.07 20.26 2.53
N ILE A 402 6.83 20.84 3.47
CA ILE A 402 6.88 20.43 4.87
C ILE A 402 6.35 21.58 5.74
N ALA A 403 5.28 21.32 6.48
CA ALA A 403 4.58 22.31 7.27
C ALA A 403 4.38 21.88 8.72
N ASN A 404 4.35 22.84 9.65
CA ASN A 404 3.98 22.66 11.06
C ASN A 404 4.74 21.54 11.79
N THR A 405 6.00 21.31 11.42
CA THR A 405 6.87 20.34 12.10
C THR A 405 7.83 21.06 13.06
N THR A 406 8.33 20.35 14.07
CA THR A 406 9.45 20.87 14.88
C THR A 406 10.72 20.95 14.01
N THR A 407 10.96 19.92 13.22
CA THR A 407 12.12 19.81 12.34
C THR A 407 11.70 19.59 10.89
N GLY A 408 12.34 20.29 9.96
CA GLY A 408 12.07 20.15 8.52
C GLY A 408 12.65 18.86 7.97
N ILE A 409 13.96 18.89 7.69
CA ILE A 409 14.74 17.73 7.27
C ILE A 409 15.93 17.56 8.20
N GLU A 410 16.17 16.34 8.69
CA GLU A 410 17.26 16.03 9.62
C GLU A 410 18.05 14.81 9.16
N SER A 411 19.36 14.85 9.41
CA SER A 411 20.26 13.71 9.25
C SER A 411 21.02 13.48 10.56
N ALA A 412 20.89 12.31 11.15
CA ALA A 412 21.44 12.00 12.47
C ALA A 412 22.81 11.32 12.44
N SER A 413 23.23 10.72 11.32
CA SER A 413 24.48 9.95 11.24
C SER A 413 25.52 10.59 10.32
N SER A 414 26.78 10.59 10.76
CA SER A 414 27.95 10.83 9.91
C SER A 414 28.04 9.71 8.86
N GLY A 415 27.76 10.02 7.60
CA GLY A 415 27.77 9.04 6.49
C GLY A 415 26.50 8.99 5.66
N SER A 416 25.42 9.67 6.06
CA SER A 416 24.27 9.89 5.18
C SER A 416 24.56 11.09 4.25
N ASP A 417 24.69 10.85 2.95
CA ASP A 417 24.89 11.88 1.91
C ASP A 417 23.58 12.11 1.14
N SER A 418 22.60 12.70 1.82
CA SER A 418 21.34 13.01 1.15
C SER A 418 21.44 14.30 0.34
N ASN A 419 21.05 14.24 -0.93
CA ASN A 419 20.94 15.43 -1.77
C ASN A 419 19.65 16.16 -1.39
N TYR A 420 19.80 17.26 -0.66
CA TYR A 420 18.72 18.19 -0.34
C TYR A 420 18.70 19.30 -1.38
N ALA A 421 17.85 19.22 -2.40
CA ALA A 421 17.69 20.35 -3.31
C ALA A 421 16.86 21.46 -2.65
N TYR A 422 17.21 22.73 -2.92
CA TYR A 422 16.52 23.95 -2.44
C TYR A 422 15.06 24.07 -2.91
N THR A 423 14.58 23.11 -3.67
CA THR A 423 13.19 23.00 -4.13
C THR A 423 12.18 22.63 -3.04
N ASN A 424 12.62 22.22 -1.85
CA ASN A 424 11.70 21.93 -0.74
C ASN A 424 11.15 23.23 -0.14
N VAL A 425 9.86 23.24 0.19
CA VAL A 425 9.15 24.38 0.81
C VAL A 425 8.92 24.09 2.28
N PHE A 426 9.35 24.98 3.17
CA PHE A 426 9.17 24.86 4.62
C PHE A 426 8.22 25.95 5.15
N ARG A 427 7.16 25.57 5.85
CA ARG A 427 6.18 26.51 6.45
C ARG A 427 6.00 26.23 7.94
N SER A 428 6.14 27.23 8.80
CA SER A 428 5.96 27.07 10.26
C SER A 428 6.79 25.93 10.86
N VAL A 429 8.07 25.86 10.47
CA VAL A 429 9.03 24.85 10.97
C VAL A 429 10.02 25.51 11.92
N THR A 430 10.18 24.97 13.13
CA THR A 430 11.08 25.54 14.16
C THR A 430 12.54 25.45 13.75
N THR A 431 12.99 24.26 13.34
CA THR A 431 14.37 24.02 12.91
C THR A 431 14.38 23.39 11.53
N ARG A 432 14.86 24.13 10.51
CA ARG A 432 14.88 23.58 9.14
C ARG A 432 15.90 22.43 8.99
N PHE A 433 17.09 22.56 9.58
CA PHE A 433 18.20 21.61 9.49
C PHE A 433 19.03 21.55 10.81
N PRO A 434 18.82 20.56 11.72
CA PRO A 434 19.37 20.63 13.09
C PRO A 434 20.81 20.14 13.35
N ARG A 435 21.54 19.48 12.43
CA ARG A 435 22.92 19.00 12.76
C ARG A 435 23.82 18.79 11.55
N ALA A 436 25.11 19.11 11.75
CA ALA A 436 26.26 19.04 10.84
C ALA A 436 25.98 19.56 9.42
N ILE A 437 26.31 20.83 9.22
CA ILE A 437 26.60 21.43 7.92
C ILE A 437 27.73 20.59 7.31
N PHE A 438 27.41 19.49 6.61
CA PHE A 438 28.39 18.77 5.80
C PHE A 438 29.00 19.77 4.81
N SER A 439 30.25 19.55 4.43
CA SER A 439 31.11 20.45 3.63
C SER A 439 30.52 21.01 2.32
N ASN A 440 29.31 20.60 1.94
CA ASN A 440 28.59 21.00 0.74
C ASN A 440 27.31 21.84 1.02
N PHE A 441 26.96 22.15 2.28
CA PHE A 441 25.75 22.93 2.61
C PHE A 441 25.74 24.29 1.90
N PHE A 442 26.89 24.96 1.83
CA PHE A 442 27.03 26.22 1.09
C PHE A 442 27.33 26.05 -0.39
N GLN A 443 27.75 24.87 -0.85
CA GLN A 443 28.05 24.64 -2.27
C GLN A 443 26.80 24.65 -3.14
N ASN A 444 25.64 24.36 -2.56
CA ASN A 444 24.39 24.31 -3.30
C ASN A 444 23.45 25.49 -3.00
N VAL A 445 23.77 26.40 -2.06
CA VAL A 445 22.89 27.53 -1.71
C VAL A 445 22.68 28.38 -2.95
N ARG A 446 21.42 28.46 -3.38
CA ARG A 446 20.99 29.20 -4.57
C ARG A 446 20.52 30.62 -4.26
N GLY A 447 20.60 31.09 -3.02
CA GLY A 447 20.33 32.47 -2.64
C GLY A 447 19.38 32.63 -1.47
N ILE A 448 19.02 33.89 -1.19
CA ILE A 448 18.15 34.26 -0.08
C ILE A 448 16.88 34.91 -0.66
N SER A 449 15.70 34.37 -0.31
CA SER A 449 14.41 34.93 -0.70
C SER A 449 13.50 35.12 0.51
N GLY A 450 12.94 36.32 0.64
CA GLY A 450 11.85 36.66 1.56
C GLY A 450 10.45 36.45 0.97
N THR A 451 10.35 35.90 -0.25
CA THR A 451 9.08 35.70 -0.98
C THR A 451 8.89 34.23 -1.37
N ASP A 452 7.70 33.87 -1.85
CA ASP A 452 7.41 32.51 -2.35
C ASP A 452 8.17 32.14 -3.64
N SER A 453 8.82 33.11 -4.30
CA SER A 453 9.68 32.86 -5.47
C SER A 453 11.12 32.62 -5.04
N ASN A 454 11.65 31.42 -5.31
CA ASN A 454 13.02 31.04 -4.97
C ASN A 454 14.06 31.89 -5.73
N ALA A 455 15.19 32.19 -5.07
CA ALA A 455 16.40 32.65 -5.73
C ALA A 455 17.14 31.45 -6.33
N ASN A 456 17.61 31.57 -7.58
CA ASN A 456 18.30 30.49 -8.29
C ASN A 456 19.83 30.65 -8.31
N ASN A 457 20.34 31.82 -7.93
CA ASN A 457 21.77 32.13 -7.75
C ASN A 457 22.02 32.85 -6.41
N LEU A 458 23.02 32.41 -5.63
CA LEU A 458 23.40 33.09 -4.37
C LEU A 458 24.27 34.31 -4.61
N GLY A 459 25.25 34.18 -5.50
CA GLY A 459 26.29 35.17 -5.66
C GLY A 459 27.35 34.72 -6.66
N GLY A 460 28.33 35.58 -6.87
CA GLY A 460 29.49 35.32 -7.72
C GLY A 460 30.48 36.49 -7.67
N SER A 461 31.45 36.49 -8.57
CA SER A 461 32.42 37.58 -8.69
C SER A 461 32.43 38.17 -10.08
N VAL A 462 32.70 39.47 -10.17
CA VAL A 462 32.86 40.17 -11.45
C VAL A 462 33.99 41.19 -11.35
N THR A 463 34.85 41.22 -12.36
CA THR A 463 35.99 42.13 -12.44
C THR A 463 35.70 43.21 -13.46
N VAL A 464 35.86 44.48 -13.07
CA VAL A 464 35.86 45.62 -13.97
C VAL A 464 37.30 46.12 -14.07
N SER A 465 37.79 46.34 -15.28
CA SER A 465 39.20 46.66 -15.56
C SER A 465 39.35 47.82 -16.54
N ASP A 466 40.53 48.45 -16.49
CA ASP A 466 40.99 49.42 -17.48
C ASP A 466 40.02 50.60 -17.65
N ALA A 467 39.63 50.91 -18.90
CA ALA A 467 38.74 52.01 -19.23
C ALA A 467 37.25 51.66 -19.06
N ASN A 468 36.91 50.44 -18.62
CA ASN A 468 35.51 50.03 -18.50
C ASN A 468 34.86 50.64 -17.25
N THR A 469 33.67 51.20 -17.42
CA THR A 469 32.81 51.66 -16.32
C THR A 469 31.76 50.63 -15.93
N SER A 470 31.69 49.49 -16.63
CA SER A 470 30.68 48.47 -16.40
C SER A 470 31.13 47.09 -16.86
N GLN A 471 30.56 46.03 -16.26
CA GLN A 471 30.76 44.65 -16.68
C GLN A 471 29.47 43.84 -16.49
N ALA A 472 29.11 43.04 -17.49
CA ALA A 472 27.96 42.15 -17.43
C ALA A 472 28.25 40.89 -16.59
N VAL A 473 27.23 40.43 -15.88
CA VAL A 473 27.19 39.19 -15.10
C VAL A 473 26.11 38.30 -15.68
N THR A 474 26.47 37.08 -16.08
CA THR A 474 25.53 36.05 -16.53
C THR A 474 25.29 35.07 -15.40
N PHE A 475 24.04 34.74 -15.14
CA PHE A 475 23.69 33.74 -14.14
C PHE A 475 23.92 32.32 -14.65
N THR A 476 24.32 31.43 -13.74
CA THR A 476 24.43 29.99 -14.01
C THR A 476 23.05 29.36 -14.22
N ASN A 477 22.04 29.84 -13.49
CA ASN A 477 20.64 29.42 -13.62
C ASN A 477 19.77 30.65 -13.86
N ALA A 478 18.80 30.59 -14.78
CA ALA A 478 17.88 31.71 -14.96
C ALA A 478 17.04 31.95 -13.69
N GLU A 479 16.91 33.20 -13.26
CA GLU A 479 16.00 33.62 -12.20
C GLU A 479 14.53 33.55 -12.69
N PRO A 480 13.55 33.36 -11.78
CA PRO A 480 12.13 33.31 -12.16
C PRO A 480 11.61 34.59 -12.82
N ASP A 481 12.15 35.75 -12.43
CA ASP A 481 11.77 37.09 -12.90
C ASP A 481 12.90 38.09 -12.61
N THR A 482 12.65 39.39 -12.83
CA THR A 482 13.60 40.49 -12.57
C THR A 482 13.49 41.13 -11.19
N SER A 483 12.63 40.62 -10.30
CA SER A 483 12.29 41.13 -8.96
C SER A 483 13.30 40.69 -7.91
N PHE A 484 14.59 40.95 -8.15
CA PHE A 484 15.69 40.69 -7.22
C PHE A 484 16.46 41.97 -6.87
N ARG A 485 17.33 41.91 -5.87
CA ARG A 485 18.30 42.97 -5.53
C ARG A 485 19.70 42.38 -5.53
N ILE A 486 20.68 43.20 -5.87
CA ILE A 486 22.09 42.81 -5.85
C ILE A 486 22.81 43.68 -4.84
N MET A 487 23.58 43.03 -3.95
CA MET A 487 24.56 43.67 -3.10
C MET A 487 25.94 43.45 -3.70
N LEU A 488 26.77 44.49 -3.75
CA LEU A 488 28.13 44.44 -4.27
C LEU A 488 29.12 44.78 -3.14
N THR A 489 30.15 43.95 -2.99
CA THR A 489 31.24 44.18 -2.03
C THR A 489 32.58 44.04 -2.74
N VAL A 490 33.51 44.96 -2.49
CA VAL A 490 34.85 44.85 -3.07
C VAL A 490 35.56 43.62 -2.50
N ARG A 491 36.02 42.74 -3.39
CA ARG A 491 36.75 41.51 -3.06
C ARG A 491 38.26 41.68 -3.16
N SER A 492 38.72 42.24 -4.27
CA SER A 492 40.14 42.42 -4.55
C SER A 492 40.38 43.56 -5.53
N VAL A 493 41.58 44.10 -5.49
CA VAL A 493 42.02 45.23 -6.30
C VAL A 493 43.38 44.89 -6.91
N SER A 494 43.57 45.27 -8.17
CA SER A 494 44.87 45.23 -8.85
C SER A 494 45.27 46.64 -9.26
N GLY A 495 46.52 47.03 -8.98
CA GLY A 495 47.03 48.37 -9.23
C GLY A 495 46.43 49.42 -8.28
N ALA A 496 46.29 50.66 -8.76
CA ALA A 496 45.73 51.79 -8.01
C ALA A 496 44.52 52.41 -8.76
N PRO A 497 43.33 51.77 -8.73
CA PRO A 497 42.15 52.28 -9.40
C PRO A 497 41.74 53.69 -8.93
N ALA A 498 41.08 54.44 -9.82
CA ALA A 498 40.47 55.72 -9.46
C ALA A 498 39.43 55.56 -8.34
N SER A 499 39.28 56.59 -7.49
CA SER A 499 38.38 56.54 -6.32
C SER A 499 36.92 56.21 -6.68
N GLY A 500 36.42 56.69 -7.82
CA GLY A 500 35.08 56.36 -8.31
C GLY A 500 34.92 54.90 -8.77
N ALA A 501 36.00 54.16 -8.99
CA ALA A 501 35.93 52.74 -9.30
C ALA A 501 35.55 51.89 -8.07
N TYR A 502 35.68 52.44 -6.85
CA TYR A 502 35.24 51.78 -5.61
C TYR A 502 33.77 52.00 -5.30
N VAL A 503 33.11 52.90 -6.04
CA VAL A 503 31.73 53.31 -5.80
C VAL A 503 30.82 52.63 -6.83
N PRO A 504 30.20 51.48 -6.48
CA PRO A 504 29.23 50.86 -7.37
C PRO A 504 27.98 51.74 -7.48
N VAL A 505 27.50 51.90 -8.70
CA VAL A 505 26.21 52.55 -9.00
C VAL A 505 25.13 51.47 -9.10
N ALA A 506 23.85 51.89 -9.11
CA ALA A 506 22.74 50.97 -9.24
C ALA A 506 22.94 50.01 -10.45
N PRO A 507 22.82 48.68 -10.23
CA PRO A 507 22.92 47.72 -11.32
C PRO A 507 21.87 47.99 -12.41
N SER A 508 22.26 47.80 -13.66
CA SER A 508 21.39 48.02 -14.82
C SER A 508 21.19 46.73 -15.61
N GLY A 509 20.30 46.75 -16.62
CA GLY A 509 20.10 45.62 -17.52
C GLY A 509 19.68 44.32 -16.81
N LYS A 510 18.90 44.42 -15.73
CA LYS A 510 18.43 43.25 -14.98
C LYS A 510 17.50 42.40 -15.84
N ALA A 511 17.88 41.16 -16.06
CA ALA A 511 17.12 40.13 -16.77
C ALA A 511 17.10 38.84 -15.94
N THR A 512 16.27 37.88 -16.33
CA THR A 512 16.29 36.55 -15.72
C THR A 512 17.61 35.82 -15.93
N THR A 513 18.41 36.22 -16.92
CA THR A 513 19.70 35.59 -17.26
C THR A 513 20.92 36.33 -16.71
N GLY A 514 20.75 37.51 -16.07
CA GLY A 514 21.89 38.28 -15.59
C GLY A 514 21.60 39.75 -15.27
N PHE A 515 22.66 40.51 -15.04
CA PHE A 515 22.62 41.95 -14.78
C PHE A 515 23.97 42.61 -15.16
N THR A 516 24.04 43.94 -15.13
CA THR A 516 25.27 44.70 -15.37
C THR A 516 25.69 45.46 -14.12
N VAL A 517 26.94 45.25 -13.69
CA VAL A 517 27.60 46.07 -12.66
C VAL A 517 28.07 47.36 -13.30
N ASN A 518 27.79 48.49 -12.64
CA ASN A 518 28.20 49.83 -13.06
C ASN A 518 29.05 50.47 -11.96
N LEU A 519 30.11 51.18 -12.35
CA LEU A 519 30.97 51.95 -11.47
C LEU A 519 30.84 53.44 -11.74
N GLN A 520 31.06 54.28 -10.73
CA GLN A 520 31.02 55.73 -10.89
C GLN A 520 32.13 56.24 -11.82
N SER A 521 33.29 55.58 -11.84
CA SER A 521 34.35 55.83 -12.82
C SER A 521 35.08 54.54 -13.19
N ALA A 522 35.73 54.52 -14.34
CA ALA A 522 36.55 53.40 -14.76
C ALA A 522 37.76 53.21 -13.80
N PRO A 523 38.25 51.99 -13.58
CA PRO A 523 39.44 51.72 -12.77
C PRO A 523 40.67 52.51 -13.23
N GLY A 524 40.92 52.55 -14.54
CA GLY A 524 42.11 53.14 -15.15
C GLY A 524 43.05 52.07 -15.74
N ALA A 525 43.85 52.47 -16.72
CA ALA A 525 44.70 51.56 -17.50
C ALA A 525 45.63 50.70 -16.61
N GLY A 526 45.61 49.38 -16.80
CA GLY A 526 46.40 48.42 -16.05
C GLY A 526 45.89 48.15 -14.63
N THR A 527 44.71 48.63 -14.28
CA THR A 527 44.10 48.47 -12.95
C THR A 527 42.74 47.78 -13.04
N SER A 528 42.33 47.13 -11.96
CA SER A 528 41.03 46.46 -11.90
C SER A 528 40.48 46.39 -10.49
N ILE A 529 39.16 46.31 -10.38
CA ILE A 529 38.46 46.01 -9.13
C ILE A 529 37.55 44.80 -9.35
N THR A 530 37.63 43.83 -8.44
CA THR A 530 36.74 42.67 -8.42
C THR A 530 35.71 42.87 -7.32
N TYR A 531 34.43 42.82 -7.71
CA TYR A 531 33.32 42.80 -6.78
C TYR A 531 32.83 41.37 -6.58
N GLU A 532 32.57 41.00 -5.33
CA GLU A 532 31.63 39.93 -5.02
C GLU A 532 30.20 40.50 -5.07
N TRP A 533 29.30 39.76 -5.71
CA TRP A 533 27.89 40.09 -5.76
C TRP A 533 27.07 39.02 -5.06
N PHE A 534 26.02 39.45 -4.36
CA PHE A 534 25.06 38.58 -3.70
C PHE A 534 23.63 38.95 -4.12
N LEU A 535 22.81 37.95 -4.40
CA LEU A 535 21.42 38.14 -4.85
C LEU A 535 20.43 37.88 -3.72
N PHE A 536 19.48 38.79 -3.58
CA PHE A 536 18.40 38.69 -2.59
C PHE A 536 17.05 38.98 -3.25
N ARG A 537 16.01 38.23 -2.88
CA ARG A 537 14.62 38.51 -3.26
C ARG A 537 13.88 38.99 -2.01
N ALA A 538 13.17 40.10 -2.12
CA ALA A 538 12.48 40.76 -1.00
C ALA A 538 11.01 40.95 -1.35
#